data_AF-A0AA35JSF8-F1
#
_entry.id   AF-A0AA35JSF8-F1
#
_cell.length_a   1.000
_cell.length_b   1.000
_cell.length_c   1.000
_cell.angle_alpha   90.00
_cell.angle_beta   90.00
_cell.angle_gamma   90.00
#
_symmetry.space_group_name_H-M   'P 1'
#
loop_
_entity.id
_entity.type
_entity.pdbx_description
1 polymer ?
#
loop_
_entity_poly.entity_id
_entity_poly.type
_entity_poly.pdbx_seq_one_letter_code
_entity_poly.pdbx_strand_id
1 'polypeptide(L)'
;MAVLRVKFTKTKRDKLAQILWILNWISVVSGVILFSLGLFLKIELRKRSELMGKGDINSVPNMLISVGVVACIINFLGGKICYDCTDSNKFNRWKLFMLPYIVCTFCFTFCILVGAVMCYTMRNELEESLYLGLRDAIKFYKDTDIPGRCFLKKTIDILQIRFQCCGNNGFRDWFEIQWVSVRYLDMASKDVQDRLKSNVDGKFLVDGVPFSCCNPISPRPCIQYQLTNNTAHYNYDFMTEELNIWMRGCREALLDYYTDIMRSIGITVLLIWLFELSVLTGVRYLQTAMRNVLLLGDPQCDSDGWLLENSFVETAKNNINIIKNLGKANQISTVSGNDPNMDIKTANHGPENVPTKSIPTA
;
A
#
# COMPACT_ATOMS: atom_id res chain seq x y z
N MET A 1 -15.24 31.28 14.18
CA MET A 1 -14.11 32.17 13.83
C MET A 1 -13.25 31.43 12.80
N ALA A 2 -12.98 32.01 11.62
CA ALA A 2 -12.24 31.31 10.55
C ALA A 2 -10.77 31.12 10.95
N VAL A 3 -10.23 29.91 10.75
CA VAL A 3 -8.85 29.55 11.13
C VAL A 3 -7.91 29.76 9.93
N LEU A 4 -6.74 30.37 10.16
CA LEU A 4 -5.73 30.70 9.13
C LEU A 4 -6.30 31.54 7.97
N ARG A 5 -6.93 32.68 8.29
CA ARG A 5 -7.46 33.60 7.28
C ARG A 5 -6.33 34.38 6.61
N VAL A 6 -6.32 34.39 5.27
CA VAL A 6 -5.37 35.17 4.45
C VAL A 6 -6.15 36.03 3.45
N LYS A 7 -5.81 37.31 3.36
CA LYS A 7 -6.38 38.23 2.36
C LYS A 7 -5.65 38.10 1.03
N PHE A 8 -6.41 37.88 -0.04
CA PHE A 8 -5.90 37.80 -1.40
C PHE A 8 -6.42 38.95 -2.25
N THR A 9 -5.50 39.67 -2.89
CA THR A 9 -5.81 40.59 -3.98
C THR A 9 -6.04 39.80 -5.27
N LYS A 10 -6.72 40.37 -6.27
CA LYS A 10 -6.96 39.71 -7.56
C LYS A 10 -5.67 39.16 -8.20
N THR A 11 -4.64 39.98 -8.31
CA THR A 11 -3.34 39.59 -8.87
C THR A 11 -2.68 38.43 -8.12
N LYS A 12 -2.84 38.36 -6.79
CA LYS A 12 -2.32 37.25 -5.98
C LYS A 12 -3.13 35.97 -6.18
N ARG A 13 -4.46 36.05 -6.35
CA ARG A 13 -5.31 34.89 -6.67
C ARG A 13 -4.96 34.29 -8.02
N ASP A 14 -4.81 35.13 -9.05
CA ASP A 14 -4.51 34.68 -10.41
C ASP A 14 -3.14 33.99 -10.46
N LYS A 15 -2.14 34.56 -9.78
CA LYS A 15 -0.82 33.91 -9.62
C LYS A 15 -0.90 32.59 -8.85
N LEU A 16 -1.68 32.53 -7.77
CA LEU A 16 -1.89 31.30 -7.01
C LEU A 16 -2.55 30.21 -7.86
N ALA A 17 -3.56 30.56 -8.67
CA ALA A 17 -4.22 29.64 -9.59
C ALA A 17 -3.26 29.09 -10.65
N GLN A 18 -2.41 29.95 -11.23
CA GLN A 18 -1.37 29.53 -12.18
C GLN A 18 -0.34 28.58 -11.54
N ILE A 19 0.13 28.89 -10.33
CA ILE A 19 1.06 28.01 -9.60
C ILE A 19 0.40 26.65 -9.31
N LEU A 20 -0.84 26.65 -8.80
CA LEU A 20 -1.56 25.42 -8.49
C LEU A 20 -1.87 24.59 -9.73
N TRP A 21 -2.11 25.23 -10.87
CA TRP A 21 -2.25 24.53 -12.15
C TRP A 21 -0.97 23.75 -12.50
N ILE A 22 0.20 24.39 -12.39
CA ILE A 22 1.50 23.72 -12.63
C ILE A 22 1.72 22.59 -11.62
N LEU A 23 1.46 22.84 -10.33
CA LEU A 23 1.66 21.85 -9.28
C LEU A 23 0.74 20.62 -9.44
N ASN A 24 -0.52 20.81 -9.88
CA ASN A 24 -1.41 19.69 -10.18
C ASN A 24 -0.89 18.84 -11.35
N TRP A 25 -0.31 19.44 -12.39
CA TRP A 25 0.33 18.68 -13.47
C TRP A 25 1.55 17.89 -13.00
N ILE A 26 2.38 18.47 -12.12
CA ILE A 26 3.46 17.73 -11.45
C ILE A 26 2.89 16.58 -10.60
N SER A 27 1.74 16.79 -9.97
CA SER A 27 1.02 15.78 -9.18
C SER A 27 0.43 14.65 -10.05
N VAL A 28 0.15 14.89 -11.33
CA VAL A 28 -0.18 13.81 -12.27
C VAL A 28 1.06 12.95 -12.53
N VAL A 29 2.23 13.57 -12.70
CA VAL A 29 3.49 12.84 -12.90
C VAL A 29 3.85 12.01 -11.66
N SER A 30 3.66 12.54 -10.44
CA SER A 30 3.85 11.75 -9.20
C SER A 30 2.92 10.53 -9.14
N GLY A 31 1.66 10.66 -9.59
CA GLY A 31 0.73 9.53 -9.72
C GLY A 31 1.22 8.44 -10.67
N VAL A 32 1.80 8.82 -11.83
CA VAL A 32 2.42 7.87 -12.77
C VAL A 32 3.64 7.17 -12.15
N ILE A 33 4.44 7.90 -11.37
CA ILE A 33 5.58 7.31 -10.62
C ILE A 33 5.07 6.28 -9.62
N LEU A 34 4.03 6.59 -8.83
CA LEU A 34 3.44 5.63 -7.88
C LEU A 34 2.95 4.35 -8.57
N PHE A 35 2.23 4.52 -9.68
CA PHE A 35 1.76 3.39 -10.48
C PHE A 35 2.92 2.51 -10.98
N SER A 36 3.98 3.15 -11.48
CA SER A 36 5.17 2.46 -12.00
C SER A 36 5.92 1.72 -10.89
N LEU A 37 6.07 2.31 -9.70
CA LEU A 37 6.67 1.67 -8.53
C LEU A 37 5.85 0.46 -8.07
N GLY A 38 4.51 0.58 -8.07
CA GLY A 38 3.62 -0.53 -7.75
C GLY A 38 3.77 -1.70 -8.73
N LEU A 39 3.85 -1.43 -10.03
CA LEU A 39 4.13 -2.46 -11.05
C LEU A 39 5.51 -3.09 -10.87
N PHE A 40 6.53 -2.26 -10.65
CA PHE A 40 7.91 -2.73 -10.43
C PHE A 40 7.97 -3.70 -9.24
N LEU A 41 7.42 -3.32 -8.09
CA LEU A 41 7.39 -4.17 -6.90
C LEU A 41 6.62 -5.48 -7.15
N LYS A 42 5.48 -5.40 -7.85
CA LYS A 42 4.67 -6.58 -8.20
C LYS A 42 5.45 -7.56 -9.08
N ILE A 43 6.18 -7.05 -10.07
CA ILE A 43 7.02 -7.87 -10.95
C ILE A 43 8.16 -8.51 -10.16
N GLU A 44 8.83 -7.74 -9.29
CA GLU A 44 9.98 -8.23 -8.52
C GLU A 44 9.61 -9.30 -7.50
N LEU A 45 8.44 -9.19 -6.85
CA LEU A 45 7.90 -10.26 -5.99
C LEU A 45 7.50 -11.49 -6.82
N ARG A 46 6.87 -11.29 -7.98
CA ARG A 46 6.42 -12.41 -8.84
C ARG A 46 7.58 -13.26 -9.36
N LYS A 47 8.72 -12.65 -9.70
CA LYS A 47 9.93 -13.36 -10.18
C LYS A 47 10.39 -14.48 -9.24
N ARG A 48 10.15 -14.35 -7.93
CA ARG A 48 10.58 -15.29 -6.88
C ARG A 48 9.41 -15.87 -6.11
N SER A 49 8.21 -15.83 -6.67
CA SER A 49 6.99 -16.31 -6.02
C SER A 49 7.06 -17.79 -5.65
N GLU A 50 7.84 -18.61 -6.36
CA GLU A 50 8.10 -20.01 -6.02
C GLU A 50 8.85 -20.21 -4.69
N LEU A 51 9.54 -19.17 -4.20
CA LEU A 51 10.31 -19.18 -2.95
C LEU A 51 9.54 -18.52 -1.79
N MET A 52 8.34 -18.01 -2.05
CA MET A 52 7.50 -17.31 -1.10
C MET A 52 6.27 -18.17 -0.77
N GLY A 53 5.94 -18.27 0.52
CA GLY A 53 4.74 -18.94 0.99
C GLY A 53 3.46 -18.21 0.58
N LYS A 54 2.31 -18.89 0.72
CA LYS A 54 0.99 -18.27 0.53
C LYS A 54 0.79 -17.20 1.61
N GLY A 55 0.86 -15.92 1.23
CA GLY A 55 0.63 -14.79 2.12
C GLY A 55 0.18 -13.54 1.36
N ASP A 56 -0.24 -12.52 2.09
CA ASP A 56 -0.80 -11.27 1.56
C ASP A 56 0.27 -10.26 1.06
N ILE A 57 1.39 -10.77 0.54
CA ILE A 57 2.51 -9.99 0.01
C ILE A 57 2.14 -9.14 -1.22
N ASN A 58 1.00 -9.42 -1.85
CA ASN A 58 0.49 -8.68 -3.00
C ASN A 58 -0.30 -7.41 -2.62
N SER A 59 -0.59 -7.19 -1.34
CA SER A 59 -1.40 -6.08 -0.86
C SER A 59 -0.77 -4.72 -1.17
N VAL A 60 0.51 -4.53 -0.82
CA VAL A 60 1.22 -3.25 -1.07
C VAL A 60 1.34 -2.92 -2.55
N PRO A 61 1.84 -3.81 -3.44
CA PRO A 61 1.91 -3.51 -4.87
C PRO A 61 0.55 -3.18 -5.48
N ASN A 62 -0.50 -3.93 -5.14
CA ASN A 62 -1.84 -3.70 -5.68
C ASN A 62 -2.41 -2.35 -5.22
N MET A 63 -2.19 -1.99 -3.96
CA MET A 63 -2.60 -0.70 -3.43
C MET A 63 -1.83 0.45 -4.07
N LEU A 64 -0.50 0.35 -4.27
CA LEU A 64 0.29 1.38 -4.97
C LEU A 64 -0.20 1.59 -6.41
N ILE A 65 -0.51 0.51 -7.13
CA ILE A 65 -1.09 0.58 -8.48
C ILE A 65 -2.43 1.31 -8.46
N SER A 66 -3.34 0.91 -7.57
CA SER A 66 -4.67 1.50 -7.45
C SER A 66 -4.61 2.99 -7.09
N VAL A 67 -3.81 3.33 -6.08
CA VAL A 67 -3.63 4.71 -5.61
C VAL A 67 -2.97 5.55 -6.69
N GLY A 68 -1.96 5.05 -7.40
CA GLY A 68 -1.32 5.78 -8.50
C GLY A 68 -2.29 6.17 -9.62
N VAL A 69 -3.17 5.25 -10.05
CA VAL A 69 -4.20 5.55 -11.08
C VAL A 69 -5.19 6.61 -10.58
N VAL A 70 -5.70 6.44 -9.36
CA VAL A 70 -6.67 7.38 -8.78
C VAL A 70 -6.04 8.77 -8.59
N ALA A 71 -4.77 8.85 -8.18
CA ALA A 71 -4.03 10.10 -8.06
C ALA A 71 -3.96 10.84 -9.40
N CYS A 72 -3.61 10.15 -10.49
CA CYS A 72 -3.59 10.75 -11.83
C CYS A 72 -4.94 11.38 -12.21
N ILE A 73 -6.05 10.68 -11.93
CA ILE A 73 -7.40 11.16 -12.26
C ILE A 73 -7.75 12.39 -11.41
N ILE A 74 -7.54 12.33 -10.10
CA ILE A 74 -7.88 13.42 -9.17
C ILE A 74 -7.04 14.67 -9.46
N ASN A 75 -5.75 14.51 -9.73
CA ASN A 75 -4.83 15.62 -10.01
C ASN A 75 -5.05 16.22 -11.40
N PHE A 76 -5.43 15.40 -12.39
CA PHE A 76 -5.84 15.92 -13.70
C PHE A 76 -7.11 16.79 -13.60
N LEU A 77 -8.10 16.33 -12.83
CA LEU A 77 -9.31 17.12 -12.54
C LEU A 77 -8.97 18.40 -11.75
N GLY A 78 -8.06 18.32 -10.78
CA GLY A 78 -7.56 19.48 -10.02
C GLY A 78 -6.90 20.52 -10.91
N GLY A 79 -6.06 20.10 -11.85
CA GLY A 79 -5.46 20.97 -12.86
C GLY A 79 -6.50 21.66 -13.73
N LYS A 80 -7.50 20.92 -14.23
CA LYS A 80 -8.60 21.50 -15.01
C LYS A 80 -9.40 22.54 -14.22
N ILE A 81 -9.69 22.25 -12.95
CA ILE A 81 -10.37 23.16 -12.03
C ILE A 81 -9.54 24.44 -11.82
N CYS A 82 -8.26 24.33 -11.49
CA CYS A 82 -7.38 25.48 -11.26
C CYS A 82 -7.23 26.36 -12.51
N TYR A 83 -7.20 25.74 -13.69
CA TYR A 83 -7.20 26.47 -14.96
C TYR A 83 -8.50 27.27 -15.16
N ASP A 84 -9.65 26.59 -15.00
CA ASP A 84 -10.98 27.21 -15.16
C ASP A 84 -11.27 28.29 -14.10
N CYS A 85 -10.64 28.21 -12.91
CA CYS A 85 -10.74 29.24 -11.85
C CYS A 85 -10.15 30.60 -12.26
N THR A 86 -9.27 30.66 -13.26
CA THR A 86 -8.73 31.93 -13.78
C THR A 86 -9.84 32.77 -14.45
N ASP A 87 -10.92 32.13 -14.89
CA ASP A 87 -12.07 32.78 -15.51
C ASP A 87 -13.28 32.72 -14.56
N SER A 88 -13.66 33.88 -14.01
CA SER A 88 -14.76 33.99 -13.04
C SER A 88 -16.09 33.48 -13.60
N ASN A 89 -16.33 33.57 -14.91
CA ASN A 89 -17.55 33.08 -15.55
C ASN A 89 -17.58 31.54 -15.62
N LYS A 90 -16.42 30.89 -15.77
CA LYS A 90 -16.32 29.42 -15.83
C LYS A 90 -16.37 28.78 -14.45
N PHE A 91 -15.87 29.48 -13.42
CA PHE A 91 -15.86 29.00 -12.04
C PHE A 91 -17.27 28.69 -11.49
N ASN A 92 -18.29 29.45 -11.89
CA ASN A 92 -19.66 29.27 -11.40
C ASN A 92 -20.22 27.86 -11.71
N ARG A 93 -19.77 27.22 -12.80
CA ARG A 93 -20.13 25.85 -13.17
C ARG A 93 -19.53 24.79 -12.25
N TRP A 94 -18.36 25.06 -11.70
CA TRP A 94 -17.63 24.13 -10.84
C TRP A 94 -18.02 24.24 -9.36
N LYS A 95 -18.67 25.32 -8.96
CA LYS A 95 -19.03 25.63 -7.56
C LYS A 95 -19.66 24.44 -6.81
N LEU A 96 -20.57 23.72 -7.43
CA LEU A 96 -21.25 22.56 -6.82
C LEU A 96 -20.32 21.36 -6.63
N PHE A 97 -19.38 21.14 -7.56
CA PHE A 97 -18.45 20.01 -7.56
C PHE A 97 -17.19 20.25 -6.73
N MET A 98 -16.84 21.51 -6.42
CA MET A 98 -15.63 21.86 -5.67
C MET A 98 -15.60 21.29 -4.24
N LEU A 99 -16.72 21.32 -3.51
CA LEU A 99 -16.76 20.82 -2.14
C LEU A 99 -16.67 19.28 -2.08
N PRO A 100 -17.45 18.52 -2.87
CA PRO A 100 -17.24 17.07 -3.02
C PRO A 100 -15.83 16.70 -3.46
N TYR A 101 -15.24 17.45 -4.40
CA TYR A 101 -13.87 17.24 -4.86
C TYR A 101 -12.86 17.36 -3.71
N ILE A 102 -12.89 18.45 -2.94
CA ILE A 102 -11.96 18.63 -1.80
C ILE A 102 -12.12 17.55 -0.74
N VAL A 103 -13.36 17.17 -0.40
CA VAL A 103 -13.61 16.09 0.57
C VAL A 103 -13.04 14.77 0.04
N CYS A 104 -13.30 14.45 -1.24
CA CYS A 104 -12.77 13.25 -1.88
C CYS A 104 -11.24 13.23 -1.91
N THR A 105 -10.60 14.33 -2.33
CA THR A 105 -9.13 14.45 -2.35
C THR A 105 -8.54 14.37 -0.95
N PHE A 106 -9.17 14.95 0.07
CA PHE A 106 -8.74 14.82 1.46
C PHE A 106 -8.83 13.37 1.99
N CYS A 107 -9.91 12.65 1.68
CA CYS A 107 -9.99 11.23 1.99
C CYS A 107 -8.92 10.42 1.23
N PHE A 108 -8.66 10.79 -0.03
CA PHE A 108 -7.67 10.11 -0.85
C PHE A 108 -6.23 10.33 -0.36
N THR A 109 -5.87 11.52 0.14
CA THR A 109 -4.54 11.72 0.75
C THR A 109 -4.34 10.85 1.98
N PHE A 110 -5.40 10.52 2.72
CA PHE A 110 -5.33 9.53 3.79
C PHE A 110 -5.03 8.11 3.26
N CYS A 111 -5.61 7.71 2.11
CA CYS A 111 -5.27 6.45 1.46
C CYS A 111 -3.78 6.38 1.04
N ILE A 112 -3.19 7.48 0.56
CA ILE A 112 -1.75 7.55 0.27
C ILE A 112 -0.93 7.34 1.54
N LEU A 113 -1.33 7.98 2.66
CA LEU A 113 -0.66 7.82 3.95
C LEU A 113 -0.72 6.37 4.46
N VAL A 114 -1.90 5.75 4.41
CA VAL A 114 -2.06 4.32 4.72
C VAL A 114 -1.09 3.51 3.86
N GLY A 115 -0.97 3.84 2.58
CA GLY A 115 -0.07 3.15 1.70
C GLY A 115 1.41 3.30 2.02
N ALA A 116 1.83 4.49 2.45
CA ALA A 116 3.17 4.68 2.98
C ALA A 116 3.42 3.81 4.21
N VAL A 117 2.47 3.77 5.16
CA VAL A 117 2.58 2.94 6.38
C VAL A 117 2.65 1.46 6.02
N MET A 118 1.81 0.99 5.08
CA MET A 118 1.82 -0.42 4.64
C MET A 118 3.17 -0.84 4.04
N CYS A 119 3.90 0.07 3.38
CA CYS A 119 5.26 -0.23 2.89
C CYS A 119 6.24 -0.57 4.04
N TYR A 120 6.04 0.00 5.23
CA TYR A 120 6.88 -0.29 6.39
C TYR A 120 6.40 -1.52 7.17
N THR A 121 5.09 -1.75 7.25
CA THR A 121 4.53 -2.87 8.03
C THR A 121 4.61 -4.22 7.28
N MET A 122 4.76 -4.22 5.95
CA MET A 122 4.85 -5.45 5.14
C MET A 122 6.09 -6.31 5.44
N ARG A 123 7.11 -5.78 6.13
CA ARG A 123 8.31 -6.54 6.50
C ARG A 123 7.99 -7.86 7.22
N ASN A 124 7.06 -7.82 8.18
CA ASN A 124 6.72 -9.00 9.00
C ASN A 124 6.04 -10.09 8.16
N GLU A 125 5.05 -9.70 7.36
CA GLU A 125 4.34 -10.59 6.41
C GLU A 125 5.30 -11.21 5.39
N LEU A 126 6.25 -10.41 4.90
CA LEU A 126 7.28 -10.87 3.98
C LEU A 126 8.23 -11.87 4.64
N GLU A 127 8.66 -11.62 5.88
CA GLU A 127 9.55 -12.52 6.62
C GLU A 127 8.89 -13.89 6.84
N GLU A 128 7.61 -13.91 7.25
CA GLU A 128 6.86 -15.15 7.43
C GLU A 128 6.69 -15.91 6.11
N SER A 129 6.29 -15.20 5.04
CA SER A 129 6.16 -15.78 3.71
C SER A 129 7.48 -16.37 3.20
N LEU A 130 8.60 -15.65 3.36
CA LEU A 130 9.93 -16.14 2.99
C LEU A 130 10.35 -17.33 3.85
N TYR A 131 10.10 -17.31 5.16
CA TYR A 131 10.45 -18.41 6.06
C TYR A 131 9.76 -19.71 5.64
N LEU A 132 8.45 -19.66 5.39
CA LEU A 132 7.67 -20.82 4.97
C LEU A 132 8.06 -21.27 3.55
N GLY A 133 8.13 -20.33 2.61
CA GLY A 133 8.43 -20.62 1.20
C GLY A 133 9.82 -21.22 1.01
N LEU A 134 10.86 -20.65 1.63
CA LEU A 134 12.22 -21.21 1.55
C LEU A 134 12.33 -22.56 2.25
N ARG A 135 11.66 -22.75 3.40
CA ARG A 135 11.65 -24.04 4.09
C ARG A 135 11.09 -25.15 3.21
N ASP A 136 9.95 -24.90 2.55
CA ASP A 136 9.34 -25.86 1.62
C ASP A 136 10.21 -26.05 0.37
N ALA A 137 10.76 -24.97 -0.18
CA ALA A 137 11.64 -25.03 -1.35
C ALA A 137 12.87 -25.91 -1.09
N ILE A 138 13.56 -25.70 0.04
CA ILE A 138 14.74 -26.46 0.45
C ILE A 138 14.37 -27.94 0.70
N LYS A 139 13.24 -28.22 1.35
CA LYS A 139 12.75 -29.59 1.60
C LYS A 139 12.58 -30.40 0.30
N PHE A 140 12.10 -29.76 -0.77
CA PHE A 140 11.90 -30.41 -2.07
C PHE A 140 13.05 -30.21 -3.06
N TYR A 141 14.21 -29.73 -2.60
CA TYR A 141 15.38 -29.46 -3.45
C TYR A 141 15.83 -30.67 -4.28
N LYS A 142 15.74 -31.89 -3.72
CA LYS A 142 16.14 -33.14 -4.40
C LYS A 142 15.13 -33.65 -5.43
N ASP A 143 13.90 -33.13 -5.43
CA ASP A 143 12.76 -33.67 -6.19
C ASP A 143 12.73 -33.17 -7.64
N THR A 144 13.86 -33.24 -8.34
CA THR A 144 13.97 -32.75 -9.73
C THR A 144 13.18 -33.58 -10.74
N ASP A 145 12.85 -34.83 -10.39
CA ASP A 145 12.12 -35.76 -11.26
C ASP A 145 10.59 -35.65 -11.09
N ILE A 146 10.08 -34.83 -10.16
CA ILE A 146 8.64 -34.69 -9.91
C ILE A 146 8.07 -33.56 -10.77
N PRO A 147 7.02 -33.82 -11.59
CA PRO A 147 6.39 -32.77 -12.40
C PRO A 147 5.91 -31.62 -11.53
N GLY A 148 6.22 -30.39 -11.94
CA GLY A 148 5.93 -29.16 -11.19
C GLY A 148 7.05 -28.69 -10.25
N ARG A 149 8.11 -29.49 -10.02
CA ARG A 149 9.27 -29.09 -9.18
C ARG A 149 10.63 -29.21 -9.86
N CYS A 150 10.67 -29.55 -11.15
CA CYS A 150 11.90 -29.79 -11.90
C CYS A 150 12.91 -28.62 -11.86
N PHE A 151 12.43 -27.38 -11.79
CA PHE A 151 13.28 -26.19 -11.79
C PHE A 151 13.66 -25.70 -10.38
N LEU A 152 13.08 -26.28 -9.32
CA LEU A 152 13.25 -25.79 -7.95
C LEU A 152 14.71 -25.82 -7.49
N LYS A 153 15.42 -26.91 -7.79
CA LYS A 153 16.86 -27.05 -7.54
C LYS A 153 17.64 -25.88 -8.15
N LYS A 154 17.42 -25.61 -9.45
CA LYS A 154 18.07 -24.53 -10.18
C LYS A 154 17.72 -23.16 -9.58
N THR A 155 16.47 -22.94 -9.20
CA THR A 155 16.02 -21.70 -8.57
C THR A 155 16.75 -21.45 -7.25
N ILE A 156 16.88 -22.47 -6.39
CA ILE A 156 17.62 -22.37 -5.12
C ILE A 156 19.12 -22.20 -5.36
N ASP A 157 19.71 -22.91 -6.33
CA ASP A 157 21.13 -22.77 -6.62
C ASP A 157 21.47 -21.35 -7.09
N ILE A 158 20.65 -20.78 -7.98
CA ILE A 158 20.81 -19.39 -8.43
C ILE A 158 20.58 -18.40 -7.29
N LEU A 159 19.62 -18.68 -6.40
CA LEU A 159 19.37 -17.87 -5.21
C LEU A 159 20.63 -17.75 -4.35
N GLN A 160 21.18 -18.90 -3.94
CA GLN A 160 22.30 -18.97 -3.01
C GLN A 160 23.56 -18.31 -3.57
N ILE A 161 23.86 -18.58 -4.85
CA ILE A 161 25.00 -17.98 -5.53
C ILE A 161 24.83 -16.46 -5.68
N ARG A 162 23.63 -15.99 -6.07
CA ARG A 162 23.39 -14.56 -6.35
C ARG A 162 23.27 -13.70 -5.10
N PHE A 163 22.65 -14.24 -4.04
CA PHE A 163 22.43 -13.53 -2.77
C PHE A 163 23.49 -13.85 -1.73
N GLN A 164 24.49 -14.66 -2.08
CA GLN A 164 25.62 -14.98 -1.21
C GLN A 164 25.12 -15.52 0.14
N CYS A 165 24.22 -16.49 0.06
CA CYS A 165 23.50 -17.04 1.20
C CYS A 165 23.43 -18.57 1.13
N CYS A 166 23.19 -19.22 2.26
CA CYS A 166 23.02 -20.68 2.32
C CYS A 166 21.90 -21.06 3.29
N GLY A 167 21.07 -22.02 2.88
CA GLY A 167 19.91 -22.49 3.65
C GLY A 167 18.82 -21.42 3.80
N ASN A 168 17.91 -21.63 4.74
CA ASN A 168 16.83 -20.71 5.09
C ASN A 168 17.34 -19.69 6.12
N ASN A 169 17.71 -20.18 7.31
CA ASN A 169 18.35 -19.44 8.40
C ASN A 169 19.87 -19.52 8.30
N GLY A 170 20.40 -20.62 7.77
CA GLY A 170 21.83 -20.82 7.60
C GLY A 170 22.15 -22.20 7.03
N PHE A 171 23.43 -22.46 6.82
CA PHE A 171 23.89 -23.68 6.14
C PHE A 171 23.50 -24.99 6.85
N ARG A 172 23.33 -24.98 8.17
CA ARG A 172 22.93 -26.15 8.96
C ARG A 172 21.54 -26.67 8.63
N ASP A 173 20.68 -25.86 8.02
CA ASP A 173 19.36 -26.31 7.56
C ASP A 173 19.48 -27.49 6.57
N TRP A 174 20.59 -27.59 5.84
CA TRP A 174 20.87 -28.71 4.93
C TRP A 174 21.15 -30.03 5.65
N PHE A 175 21.55 -30.01 6.93
CA PHE A 175 21.89 -31.23 7.68
C PHE A 175 20.64 -31.98 8.14
N GLU A 176 19.53 -31.24 8.29
CA GLU A 176 18.24 -31.77 8.73
C GLU A 176 17.43 -32.37 7.58
N ILE A 177 17.86 -32.18 6.33
CA ILE A 177 17.15 -32.64 5.15
C ILE A 177 18.01 -33.52 4.25
N GLN A 178 17.39 -34.54 3.67
CA GLN A 178 18.03 -35.30 2.60
C GLN A 178 17.89 -34.51 1.29
N TRP A 179 18.89 -33.70 0.98
CA TRP A 179 18.97 -32.92 -0.26
C TRP A 179 19.68 -33.64 -1.41
N VAL A 180 20.39 -34.73 -1.12
CA VAL A 180 20.95 -35.64 -2.14
C VAL A 180 19.87 -36.65 -2.56
N SER A 181 19.54 -36.66 -3.85
CA SER A 181 18.58 -37.63 -4.39
C SER A 181 19.14 -39.05 -4.30
N VAL A 182 18.28 -40.01 -3.96
CA VAL A 182 18.59 -41.45 -3.91
C VAL A 182 19.20 -41.94 -5.22
N ARG A 183 18.83 -41.32 -6.35
CA ARG A 183 19.38 -41.65 -7.67
C ARG A 183 20.89 -41.45 -7.79
N TYR A 184 21.46 -40.56 -6.98
CA TYR A 184 22.91 -40.30 -6.95
C TYR A 184 23.65 -41.09 -5.89
N LEU A 185 22.94 -41.93 -5.12
CA LEU A 185 23.52 -42.76 -4.07
C LEU A 185 23.78 -44.17 -4.62
N ASP A 186 25.00 -44.66 -4.42
CA ASP A 186 25.31 -46.06 -4.68
C ASP A 186 24.76 -46.94 -3.54
N MET A 187 23.60 -47.55 -3.77
CA MET A 187 22.95 -48.44 -2.80
C MET A 187 23.72 -49.75 -2.56
N ALA A 188 24.71 -50.10 -3.40
CA ALA A 188 25.57 -51.24 -3.16
C ALA A 188 26.70 -50.94 -2.16
N SER A 189 27.01 -49.66 -1.94
CA SER A 189 28.03 -49.23 -0.98
C SER A 189 27.58 -49.48 0.46
N LYS A 190 28.45 -50.12 1.25
CA LYS A 190 28.22 -50.34 2.69
C LYS A 190 28.07 -49.02 3.44
N ASP A 191 28.89 -48.02 3.11
CA ASP A 191 28.85 -46.71 3.79
C ASP A 191 27.51 -46.00 3.60
N VAL A 192 26.93 -46.09 2.40
CA VAL A 192 25.61 -45.52 2.10
C VAL A 192 24.52 -46.25 2.88
N GLN A 193 24.56 -47.58 2.91
CA GLN A 193 23.59 -48.39 3.65
C GLN A 193 23.68 -48.14 5.16
N ASP A 194 24.89 -48.08 5.71
CA ASP A 194 25.12 -47.83 7.13
C ASP A 194 24.66 -46.42 7.52
N ARG A 195 24.88 -45.42 6.64
CA ARG A 195 24.37 -44.06 6.84
C ARG A 195 22.84 -44.00 6.77
N LEU A 196 22.21 -44.77 5.89
CA LEU A 196 20.76 -44.82 5.78
C LEU A 196 20.12 -45.47 7.02
N LYS A 197 20.75 -46.52 7.56
CA LYS A 197 20.29 -47.25 8.75
C LYS A 197 20.49 -46.47 10.05
N SER A 198 21.58 -45.70 10.15
CA SER A 198 21.93 -44.96 11.37
C SER A 198 21.15 -43.65 11.53
N ASN A 199 20.64 -43.08 10.45
CA ASN A 199 19.87 -41.84 10.48
C ASN A 199 18.39 -42.07 10.76
N VAL A 200 17.75 -41.05 11.33
CA VAL A 200 16.31 -41.06 11.64
C VAL A 200 15.49 -41.14 10.35
N ASP A 201 14.37 -41.89 10.40
CA ASP A 201 13.43 -42.13 9.30
C ASP A 201 14.01 -42.81 8.05
N GLY A 202 15.19 -43.44 8.14
CA GLY A 202 15.83 -44.07 6.98
C GLY A 202 16.21 -43.05 5.89
N LYS A 203 16.54 -41.81 6.28
CA LYS A 203 16.97 -40.74 5.36
C LYS A 203 18.48 -40.68 5.25
N PHE A 204 18.99 -40.33 4.07
CA PHE A 204 20.41 -40.08 3.89
C PHE A 204 20.75 -38.65 4.31
N LEU A 205 20.93 -38.43 5.62
CA LEU A 205 21.37 -37.15 6.18
C LEU A 205 22.90 -37.11 6.26
N VAL A 206 23.47 -35.96 5.90
CA VAL A 206 24.91 -35.72 5.90
C VAL A 206 25.22 -34.37 6.51
N ASP A 207 26.37 -34.28 7.17
CA ASP A 207 27.00 -33.01 7.51
C ASP A 207 27.55 -32.40 6.21
N GLY A 208 26.68 -31.78 5.43
CA GLY A 208 27.08 -31.17 4.18
C GLY A 208 26.01 -30.32 3.48
N VAL A 209 26.48 -29.52 2.52
CA VAL A 209 25.71 -28.50 1.80
C VAL A 209 25.84 -28.66 0.29
N PRO A 210 24.87 -28.19 -0.51
CA PRO A 210 25.03 -28.15 -1.97
C PRO A 210 26.13 -27.18 -2.40
N PHE A 211 26.71 -27.42 -3.58
CA PHE A 211 27.76 -26.58 -4.17
C PHE A 211 27.37 -25.09 -4.30
N SER A 212 26.09 -24.79 -4.45
CA SER A 212 25.59 -23.41 -4.55
C SER A 212 25.79 -22.58 -3.28
N CYS A 213 26.04 -23.20 -2.13
CA CYS A 213 26.43 -22.52 -0.90
C CYS A 213 27.89 -22.08 -0.84
N CYS A 214 28.72 -22.51 -1.79
CA CYS A 214 30.16 -22.22 -1.79
C CYS A 214 30.45 -20.74 -2.05
N ASN A 215 31.42 -20.19 -1.33
CA ASN A 215 31.96 -18.85 -1.55
C ASN A 215 33.13 -18.91 -2.54
N PRO A 216 32.99 -18.39 -3.78
CA PRO A 216 34.04 -18.45 -4.80
C PRO A 216 35.22 -17.50 -4.52
N ILE A 217 35.09 -16.58 -3.56
CA ILE A 217 36.17 -15.65 -3.18
C ILE A 217 37.20 -16.35 -2.29
N SER A 218 36.83 -17.48 -1.68
CA SER A 218 37.73 -18.22 -0.80
C SER A 218 38.93 -18.78 -1.57
N PRO A 219 40.17 -18.66 -1.06
CA PRO A 219 41.37 -19.17 -1.73
C PRO A 219 41.48 -20.71 -1.71
N ARG A 220 40.59 -21.37 -0.97
CA ARG A 220 40.55 -22.84 -0.79
C ARG A 220 39.41 -23.45 -1.61
N PRO A 221 39.58 -24.68 -2.14
CA PRO A 221 38.48 -25.42 -2.76
C PRO A 221 37.28 -25.52 -1.83
N CYS A 222 36.07 -25.51 -2.39
CA CYS A 222 34.86 -25.56 -1.56
C CYS A 222 34.75 -26.87 -0.80
N ILE A 223 34.58 -26.77 0.51
CA ILE A 223 34.33 -27.89 1.42
C ILE A 223 32.82 -28.00 1.55
N GLN A 224 32.26 -29.10 1.05
CA GLN A 224 30.81 -29.35 1.09
C GLN A 224 30.40 -30.33 2.18
N TYR A 225 31.34 -31.14 2.69
CA TYR A 225 31.05 -32.25 3.59
C TYR A 225 31.98 -32.20 4.80
N GLN A 226 31.54 -32.81 5.90
CA GLN A 226 32.26 -32.86 7.18
C GLN A 226 32.58 -31.46 7.72
N LEU A 227 31.62 -30.54 7.60
CA LEU A 227 31.77 -29.13 7.99
C LEU A 227 31.88 -28.94 9.50
N THR A 228 31.37 -29.88 10.29
CA THR A 228 31.44 -29.80 11.77
C THR A 228 32.64 -30.55 12.35
N ASN A 229 33.44 -31.21 11.49
CA ASN A 229 34.59 -31.99 11.94
C ASN A 229 35.90 -31.24 11.68
N ASN A 230 36.50 -30.67 12.74
CA ASN A 230 37.78 -29.95 12.68
C ASN A 230 38.97 -30.80 12.20
N THR A 231 38.88 -32.13 12.31
CA THR A 231 39.96 -33.05 11.88
C THR A 231 39.81 -33.54 10.45
N ALA A 232 38.67 -33.26 9.80
CA ALA A 232 38.37 -33.75 8.46
C ALA A 232 39.20 -33.07 7.36
N HIS A 233 39.61 -31.82 7.60
CA HIS A 233 40.26 -30.98 6.61
C HIS A 233 41.56 -30.40 7.17
N TYR A 234 42.54 -30.19 6.31
CA TYR A 234 43.83 -29.63 6.69
C TYR A 234 43.66 -28.17 7.18
N ASN A 235 44.16 -27.88 8.38
CA ASN A 235 44.12 -26.55 8.99
C ASN A 235 42.72 -25.93 8.97
N TYR A 236 41.73 -26.68 9.46
CA TYR A 236 40.31 -26.31 9.43
C TYR A 236 39.77 -26.16 10.85
N ASP A 237 39.21 -24.99 11.15
CA ASP A 237 38.42 -24.77 12.35
C ASP A 237 37.09 -24.10 12.00
N PHE A 238 36.01 -24.87 12.10
CA PHE A 238 34.68 -24.39 11.73
C PHE A 238 34.15 -23.28 12.67
N MET A 239 34.76 -23.10 13.85
CA MET A 239 34.31 -22.12 14.85
C MET A 239 34.94 -20.73 14.67
N THR A 240 36.13 -20.65 14.08
CA THR A 240 36.92 -19.40 14.02
C THR A 240 37.14 -18.88 12.60
N GLU A 241 37.11 -19.75 11.58
CA GLU A 241 37.22 -19.29 10.19
C GLU A 241 35.87 -18.87 9.62
N GLU A 242 35.87 -17.82 8.80
CA GLU A 242 34.84 -17.65 7.78
C GLU A 242 34.94 -18.86 6.84
N LEU A 243 34.04 -19.83 7.00
CA LEU A 243 33.99 -21.01 6.15
C LEU A 243 34.00 -20.58 4.68
N ASN A 244 34.50 -21.43 3.79
CA ASN A 244 34.39 -21.25 2.34
C ASN A 244 32.96 -21.43 1.80
N ILE A 245 31.95 -21.21 2.66
CA ILE A 245 30.53 -21.23 2.34
C ILE A 245 29.87 -19.96 2.89
N TRP A 246 28.73 -19.60 2.33
CA TRP A 246 27.95 -18.47 2.82
C TRP A 246 27.31 -18.80 4.17
N MET A 247 27.66 -18.03 5.21
CA MET A 247 27.11 -18.22 6.56
C MET A 247 25.73 -17.57 6.75
N ARG A 248 25.41 -16.56 5.94
CA ARG A 248 24.15 -15.83 5.98
C ARG A 248 23.00 -16.69 5.43
N GLY A 249 21.87 -16.72 6.13
CA GLY A 249 20.66 -17.39 5.67
C GLY A 249 20.01 -16.67 4.48
N CYS A 250 19.41 -17.43 3.54
CA CYS A 250 18.76 -16.80 2.38
C CYS A 250 17.49 -16.05 2.73
N ARG A 251 16.82 -16.38 3.84
CA ARG A 251 15.67 -15.61 4.34
C ARG A 251 16.10 -14.19 4.69
N GLU A 252 17.17 -14.05 5.47
CA GLU A 252 17.70 -12.75 5.87
C GLU A 252 18.19 -11.96 4.65
N ALA A 253 18.94 -12.59 3.74
CA ALA A 253 19.43 -11.94 2.54
C ALA A 253 18.30 -11.40 1.63
N LEU A 254 17.22 -12.17 1.46
CA LEU A 254 16.04 -11.73 0.70
C LEU A 254 15.22 -10.68 1.45
N LEU A 255 15.03 -10.86 2.76
CA LEU A 255 14.27 -9.92 3.59
C LEU A 255 14.91 -8.54 3.54
N ASP A 256 16.23 -8.44 3.66
CA ASP A 256 16.95 -7.17 3.57
C ASP A 256 16.84 -6.56 2.16
N TYR A 257 17.04 -7.37 1.11
CA TYR A 257 16.89 -6.91 -0.28
C TYR A 257 15.52 -6.27 -0.56
N TYR A 258 14.44 -6.96 -0.18
CA TYR A 258 13.09 -6.45 -0.39
C TYR A 258 12.72 -5.33 0.57
N THR A 259 13.22 -5.36 1.81
CA THR A 259 13.01 -4.28 2.79
C THR A 259 13.64 -2.98 2.32
N ASP A 260 14.82 -3.03 1.71
CA ASP A 260 15.47 -1.85 1.15
C ASP A 260 14.65 -1.24 -0.01
N ILE A 261 14.12 -2.10 -0.90
CA ILE A 261 13.22 -1.67 -1.97
C ILE A 261 11.96 -1.01 -1.38
N MET A 262 11.30 -1.69 -0.42
CA MET A 262 10.09 -1.18 0.22
C MET A 262 10.33 0.11 0.98
N ARG A 263 11.47 0.25 1.66
CA ARG A 263 11.86 1.47 2.38
C ARG A 263 12.06 2.64 1.42
N SER A 264 12.74 2.41 0.29
CA SER A 264 12.92 3.43 -0.76
C SER A 264 11.58 3.87 -1.36
N ILE A 265 10.68 2.93 -1.65
CA ILE A 265 9.32 3.21 -2.12
C ILE A 265 8.54 3.97 -1.05
N GLY A 266 8.56 3.53 0.21
CA GLY A 266 7.86 4.15 1.33
C GLY A 266 8.27 5.60 1.56
N ILE A 267 9.57 5.91 1.51
CA ILE A 267 10.08 7.30 1.57
C ILE A 267 9.55 8.12 0.39
N THR A 268 9.58 7.55 -0.82
CA THR A 268 9.07 8.22 -2.02
C THR A 268 7.57 8.53 -1.90
N VAL A 269 6.78 7.57 -1.41
CA VAL A 269 5.33 7.73 -1.18
C VAL A 269 5.07 8.80 -0.11
N LEU A 270 5.85 8.83 0.97
CA LEU A 270 5.75 9.87 2.01
C LEU A 270 6.04 11.28 1.48
N LEU A 271 7.06 11.43 0.63
CA LEU A 271 7.36 12.71 -0.01
C LEU A 271 6.23 13.15 -0.95
N ILE A 272 5.68 12.23 -1.73
CA ILE A 272 4.51 12.49 -2.59
C ILE A 272 3.31 12.88 -1.72
N TRP A 273 3.06 12.19 -0.62
CA TRP A 273 1.97 12.54 0.31
C TRP A 273 2.09 13.96 0.87
N LEU A 274 3.29 14.36 1.31
CA LEU A 274 3.54 15.73 1.79
C LEU A 274 3.30 16.77 0.69
N PHE A 275 3.73 16.45 -0.54
CA PHE A 275 3.51 17.31 -1.70
C PHE A 275 2.01 17.45 -2.02
N GLU A 276 1.28 16.34 -2.09
CA GLU A 276 -0.18 16.32 -2.32
C GLU A 276 -0.94 17.09 -1.24
N LEU A 277 -0.52 16.97 0.03
CA LEU A 277 -1.11 17.72 1.13
C LEU A 277 -0.92 19.24 0.96
N SER A 278 0.25 19.65 0.46
CA SER A 278 0.54 21.06 0.15
C SER A 278 -0.35 21.57 -0.99
N VAL A 279 -0.47 20.80 -2.07
CA VAL A 279 -1.34 21.13 -3.22
C VAL A 279 -2.80 21.23 -2.79
N LEU A 280 -3.31 20.25 -2.05
CA LEU A 280 -4.67 20.24 -1.51
C LEU A 280 -4.95 21.47 -0.65
N THR A 281 -4.01 21.83 0.22
CA THR A 281 -4.10 23.03 1.07
C THR A 281 -4.21 24.29 0.20
N GLY A 282 -3.38 24.41 -0.83
CA GLY A 282 -3.43 25.53 -1.77
C GLY A 282 -4.75 25.61 -2.55
N VAL A 283 -5.26 24.49 -3.07
CA VAL A 283 -6.56 24.43 -3.75
C VAL A 283 -7.69 24.82 -2.80
N ARG A 284 -7.62 24.45 -1.52
CA ARG A 284 -8.60 24.85 -0.50
C ARG A 284 -8.61 26.36 -0.26
N TYR A 285 -7.44 26.99 -0.18
CA TYR A 285 -7.35 28.46 -0.10
C TYR A 285 -7.93 29.14 -1.33
N LEU A 286 -7.62 28.64 -2.53
CA LEU A 286 -8.15 29.18 -3.78
C LEU A 286 -9.68 29.04 -3.85
N GLN A 287 -10.22 27.88 -3.47
CA GLN A 287 -11.65 27.62 -3.42
C GLN A 287 -12.40 28.61 -2.51
N THR A 288 -11.92 28.79 -1.29
CA THR A 288 -12.58 29.67 -0.30
C THR A 288 -12.49 31.14 -0.71
N ALA A 289 -11.34 31.57 -1.23
CA ALA A 289 -11.17 32.91 -1.80
C ALA A 289 -12.14 33.17 -2.95
N MET A 290 -12.21 32.27 -3.94
CA MET A 290 -13.12 32.41 -5.09
C MET A 290 -14.60 32.34 -4.69
N ARG A 291 -14.96 31.56 -3.66
CA ARG A 291 -16.33 31.55 -3.12
C ARG A 291 -16.73 32.92 -2.57
N ASN A 292 -15.82 33.62 -1.90
CA ASN A 292 -16.10 34.96 -1.37
C ASN A 292 -16.18 36.03 -2.46
N VAL A 293 -15.38 35.93 -3.52
CA VAL A 293 -15.50 36.82 -4.70
C VAL A 293 -16.90 36.69 -5.31
N LEU A 294 -17.41 35.45 -5.48
CA LEU A 294 -18.76 35.23 -5.98
C LEU A 294 -19.86 35.78 -5.07
N LEU A 295 -19.67 35.74 -3.74
CA LEU A 295 -20.64 36.28 -2.79
C LEU A 295 -20.67 37.81 -2.79
N LEU A 296 -19.52 38.45 -3.03
CA LEU A 296 -19.40 39.91 -3.09
C LEU A 296 -19.85 40.50 -4.44
N GLY A 297 -19.97 39.68 -5.49
CA GLY A 297 -20.49 40.09 -6.80
C GLY A 297 -19.55 40.95 -7.64
N ASP A 298 -18.38 41.33 -7.12
CA ASP A 298 -17.36 42.11 -7.82
C ASP A 298 -16.08 41.27 -8.06
N PRO A 299 -15.72 40.96 -9.33
CA PRO A 299 -14.52 40.20 -9.68
C PRO A 299 -13.19 40.86 -9.27
N GLN A 300 -13.19 42.18 -9.04
CA GLN A 300 -12.00 42.96 -8.67
C GLN A 300 -11.78 43.08 -7.16
N CYS A 301 -12.77 42.67 -6.36
CA CYS A 301 -12.72 42.85 -4.91
C CYS A 301 -11.63 41.98 -4.26
N ASP A 302 -11.07 42.48 -3.16
CA ASP A 302 -10.22 41.71 -2.26
C ASP A 302 -11.06 40.65 -1.55
N SER A 303 -10.54 39.42 -1.48
CA SER A 303 -11.26 38.29 -0.89
C SER A 303 -10.42 37.56 0.14
N ASP A 304 -11.06 37.10 1.20
CA ASP A 304 -10.41 36.25 2.18
C ASP A 304 -10.42 34.78 1.74
N GLY A 305 -9.31 34.08 1.91
CA GLY A 305 -9.25 32.62 1.88
C GLY A 305 -9.01 32.07 3.28
N TRP A 306 -9.55 30.90 3.59
CA TRP A 306 -9.35 30.23 4.87
C TRP A 306 -9.30 28.71 4.68
N LEU A 307 -8.62 28.02 5.60
CA LEU A 307 -8.54 26.56 5.57
C LEU A 307 -9.83 25.92 6.12
N LEU A 308 -10.29 26.41 7.27
CA LEU A 308 -11.47 25.95 7.99
C LEU A 308 -12.44 27.10 8.27
N GLU A 309 -13.72 26.88 7.96
CA GLU A 309 -14.79 27.86 8.15
C GLU A 309 -15.13 28.06 9.64
N ASN A 310 -15.07 26.98 10.43
CA ASN A 310 -15.21 26.95 11.89
C ASN A 310 -14.05 26.17 12.53
N SER A 311 -13.78 26.38 13.82
CA SER A 311 -12.78 25.59 14.55
C SER A 311 -13.12 24.09 14.47
N PHE A 312 -12.11 23.19 14.47
CA PHE A 312 -12.30 21.73 14.52
C PHE A 312 -13.27 21.33 15.64
N VAL A 313 -13.19 22.02 16.78
CA VAL A 313 -14.03 21.81 17.95
C VAL A 313 -15.49 22.21 17.70
N GLU A 314 -15.74 23.32 17.00
CA GLU A 314 -17.09 23.79 16.68
C GLU A 314 -17.74 22.93 15.59
N THR A 315 -16.98 22.50 14.60
CA THR A 315 -17.46 21.61 13.53
C THR A 315 -17.80 20.22 14.08
N ALA A 316 -16.95 19.66 14.95
CA ALA A 316 -17.23 18.41 15.66
C ALA A 316 -18.46 18.55 16.57
N LYS A 317 -18.59 19.66 17.31
CA LYS A 317 -19.73 19.93 18.19
C LYS A 317 -21.04 20.08 17.40
N ASN A 318 -21.02 20.71 16.23
CA ASN A 318 -22.19 20.82 15.36
C ASN A 318 -22.60 19.46 14.78
N ASN A 319 -21.64 18.66 14.30
CA ASN A 319 -21.92 17.32 13.79
C ASN A 319 -22.43 16.37 14.89
N ILE A 320 -21.88 16.44 16.11
CA ILE A 320 -22.37 15.69 17.28
C ILE A 320 -23.79 16.13 17.66
N ASN A 321 -24.09 17.42 17.59
CA ASN A 321 -25.45 17.93 17.87
C ASN A 321 -26.46 17.50 16.81
N ILE A 322 -26.08 17.46 15.53
CA ILE A 322 -26.93 16.94 14.45
C ILE A 322 -27.20 15.45 14.64
N ILE A 323 -26.18 14.65 14.98
CA ILE A 323 -26.34 13.21 15.28
C ILE A 323 -27.22 12.99 16.53
N LYS A 324 -27.05 13.80 17.58
CA LYS A 324 -27.92 13.76 18.77
C LYS A 324 -29.38 14.13 18.46
N ASN A 325 -29.61 15.09 17.56
CA ASN A 325 -30.96 15.47 17.15
C ASN A 325 -31.62 14.43 16.24
N LEU A 326 -30.86 13.77 15.37
CA LEU A 326 -31.30 12.58 14.61
C LEU A 326 -31.63 11.40 15.54
N GLY A 327 -30.84 11.18 16.60
CA GLY A 327 -31.13 10.17 17.61
C GLY A 327 -32.37 10.47 18.46
N LYS A 328 -32.72 11.74 18.67
CA LYS A 328 -33.95 12.16 19.37
C LYS A 328 -35.21 12.05 18.50
N ALA A 329 -35.10 12.21 17.17
CA ALA A 329 -36.22 11.99 16.26
C ALA A 329 -36.73 10.53 16.27
N ASN A 330 -35.85 9.57 16.56
CA ASN A 330 -36.21 8.15 16.69
C ASN A 330 -36.80 7.75 18.06
N GLN A 331 -36.93 8.68 19.02
CA GLN A 331 -37.58 8.41 20.32
C GLN A 331 -39.05 8.86 20.40
N ILE A 332 -39.63 9.36 19.31
CA ILE A 332 -41.06 9.70 19.24
C ILE A 332 -41.71 8.89 18.11
N SER A 333 -41.70 7.57 18.23
CA SER A 333 -42.61 6.67 17.49
C SER A 333 -42.44 5.24 17.98
N THR A 334 -43.28 4.85 18.95
CA THR A 334 -43.73 3.50 19.37
C THR A 334 -44.18 3.68 20.83
N VAL A 335 -45.48 3.67 21.14
CA VAL A 335 -46.33 2.48 21.21
C VAL A 335 -47.79 2.86 20.93
N SER A 336 -48.41 2.08 20.04
CA SER A 336 -49.85 2.02 19.77
C SER A 336 -50.56 1.15 20.81
N GLY A 337 -51.83 1.45 21.13
CA GLY A 337 -52.75 0.46 21.67
C GLY A 337 -53.98 1.02 22.40
N ASN A 338 -55.08 1.23 21.65
CA ASN A 338 -56.48 0.87 21.94
C ASN A 338 -57.51 1.97 21.60
N ASP A 339 -58.28 1.71 20.54
CA ASP A 339 -59.67 2.16 20.41
C ASP A 339 -60.56 1.32 21.33
N PRO A 340 -61.59 1.90 21.99
CA PRO A 340 -62.93 1.87 21.37
C PRO A 340 -63.83 3.10 21.66
N ASN A 341 -64.69 3.43 20.68
CA ASN A 341 -65.96 4.17 20.77
C ASN A 341 -65.96 5.57 21.43
N MET A 342 -66.33 6.62 20.67
CA MET A 342 -67.72 7.13 20.60
C MET A 342 -67.80 8.42 19.74
N ASP A 343 -68.80 8.45 18.85
CA ASP A 343 -69.22 9.55 17.98
C ASP A 343 -69.36 10.91 18.68
N ILE A 344 -68.89 11.99 18.04
CA ILE A 344 -69.68 13.23 17.82
C ILE A 344 -69.32 13.79 16.43
N LYS A 345 -70.29 13.71 15.50
CA LYS A 345 -70.33 14.50 14.26
C LYS A 345 -70.69 15.95 14.60
N THR A 346 -70.09 16.94 13.92
CA THR A 346 -70.85 17.87 13.05
C THR A 346 -69.91 18.61 12.09
N ALA A 347 -70.27 18.60 10.81
CA ALA A 347 -69.68 19.40 9.74
C ALA A 347 -70.25 20.84 9.76
N ASN A 348 -69.54 21.79 9.15
CA ASN A 348 -70.18 22.84 8.36
C ASN A 348 -69.27 23.36 7.24
N HIS A 349 -69.87 23.44 6.06
CA HIS A 349 -69.34 23.80 4.74
C HIS A 349 -69.08 25.30 4.56
N GLY A 350 -67.98 25.63 3.85
CA GLY A 350 -67.89 26.59 2.72
C GLY A 350 -68.21 28.09 2.94
N PRO A 351 -67.94 28.98 1.94
CA PRO A 351 -67.63 28.67 0.54
C PRO A 351 -66.36 29.34 -0.05
N GLU A 352 -66.01 28.83 -1.23
CA GLU A 352 -65.08 29.35 -2.23
C GLU A 352 -65.39 30.80 -2.66
N ASN A 353 -64.37 31.54 -3.10
CA ASN A 353 -64.50 32.58 -4.11
C ASN A 353 -63.15 32.82 -4.82
N VAL A 354 -63.05 32.31 -6.05
CA VAL A 354 -62.10 32.73 -7.09
C VAL A 354 -62.86 33.62 -8.07
N PRO A 355 -62.20 34.64 -8.66
CA PRO A 355 -62.47 34.90 -10.07
C PRO A 355 -61.23 34.97 -10.95
N THR A 356 -61.50 34.62 -12.20
CA THR A 356 -60.62 34.27 -13.31
C THR A 356 -60.14 35.49 -14.10
N LYS A 357 -58.88 35.43 -14.53
CA LYS A 357 -58.27 35.90 -15.80
C LYS A 357 -59.18 36.65 -16.80
N SER A 358 -58.73 37.82 -17.27
CA SER A 358 -59.13 38.42 -18.56
C SER A 358 -57.92 38.98 -19.32
N ILE A 359 -57.83 38.61 -20.60
CA ILE A 359 -56.89 39.07 -21.64
C ILE A 359 -57.49 40.33 -22.29
N PRO A 360 -56.70 41.32 -22.74
CA PRO A 360 -57.24 42.48 -23.46
C PRO A 360 -57.29 42.25 -24.98
N THR A 361 -58.36 42.74 -25.61
CA THR A 361 -58.41 43.07 -27.03
C THR A 361 -59.10 44.41 -27.21
N ALA A 362 -58.42 45.29 -27.96
CA ALA A 362 -58.81 46.59 -28.53
C ALA A 362 -59.06 47.74 -27.56
#